data_AF-A0AAV0VU96-F1
#
_entry.id   AF-A0AAV0VU96-F1
#
_cell.length_a   1.000
_cell.length_b   1.000
_cell.length_c   1.000
_cell.angle_alpha   90.00
_cell.angle_beta   90.00
_cell.angle_gamma   90.00
#
_symmetry.space_group_name_H-M   'P 1'
#
loop_
_entity.id
_entity.type
_entity.pdbx_description
1 polymer ?
#
loop_
_entity_poly.entity_id
_entity_poly.type
_entity_poly.pdbx_seq_one_letter_code
_entity_poly.pdbx_strand_id
1 'polypeptide(L)'
;MHPQSTIICIILALVPVYGFIAYNCNEKRIKITSFNSLEVDHCKTPPPATSMKLPRIKLIQKADTSTISFKSCLISVDYLITKCATFDGAQAVEDEYFSELVLLGNSGCTELHRTSTFHFPSGGIITELIINHTTFATHTVAGNIDENGNCQGTSYSTDKGSWKNVVVKGNYKIQLSEGVANIISKEDLLILPTGTRMRLSEMYGIDSYTGETIWNNNIIHQNCDKHNFDVLYDGPATLMISEQTPENLLQTHTFLVEIENIVFALKQIKKTFACEVPVIQTEHPQLFILKDNEFMHNFSTNNISPQNTDLMTYINTKFVYIENFFKNTISSLYNELIRKQCEIDRTQLLFKLSLATYSLDEFAYAMGQGPGNIAIKAGEIIYLIKCKPVDVQYAQKTACFNELPVTLNNKTYFVAPKTYILQNYGTQIDCNKYLPVAFRLASEWYGITPTIGKIKEPQTLKPFTPWTWNYKSPEYLIEAGIYSQDTMAALQKHLLLPQEIQTALNNIARKSMGYSYVDQGLRLKSLIDETTISKIIEDRSYKIWGWFTTFGSCISGFLGIFFIWRAIISILTKNHH
;
A
#
# COMPACT_ATOMS: atom_id res chain seq x y z
N MET A 1 6.54 102.77 -30.69
CA MET A 1 6.44 101.33 -31.03
C MET A 1 5.25 100.74 -30.31
N HIS A 2 4.52 99.86 -31.00
CA HIS A 2 3.19 99.29 -30.73
C HIS A 2 1.95 100.15 -30.98
N PRO A 3 1.05 99.62 -31.81
CA PRO A 3 -0.37 99.62 -31.54
C PRO A 3 -0.88 98.19 -31.36
N GLN A 4 -1.73 98.00 -30.35
CA GLN A 4 -2.66 96.89 -30.24
C GLN A 4 -3.82 97.11 -31.22
N SER A 5 -4.28 96.04 -31.87
CA SER A 5 -5.64 96.01 -32.44
C SER A 5 -6.22 94.62 -32.23
N THR A 6 -7.23 94.59 -31.36
CA THR A 6 -8.11 93.48 -30.98
C THR A 6 -8.98 93.01 -32.15
N ILE A 7 -9.02 91.69 -32.37
CA ILE A 7 -9.96 91.02 -33.28
C ILE A 7 -11.18 90.56 -32.45
N ILE A 8 -12.38 90.98 -32.84
CA ILE A 8 -13.66 90.52 -32.29
C ILE A 8 -14.07 89.24 -33.02
N CYS A 9 -14.14 88.11 -32.32
CA CYS A 9 -14.69 86.85 -32.83
C CYS A 9 -16.14 86.67 -32.34
N ILE A 10 -17.07 86.59 -33.29
CA ILE A 10 -18.48 86.22 -33.08
C ILE A 10 -18.56 84.70 -32.90
N ILE A 11 -18.98 84.23 -31.73
CA ILE A 11 -19.22 82.80 -31.47
C ILE A 11 -20.64 82.46 -31.95
N LEU A 12 -20.74 81.70 -33.05
CA LEU A 12 -21.95 80.97 -33.44
C LEU A 12 -22.19 79.83 -32.45
N ALA A 13 -23.30 79.87 -31.73
CA ALA A 13 -23.75 78.79 -30.88
C ALA A 13 -24.07 77.55 -31.73
N LEU A 14 -23.14 76.59 -31.77
CA LEU A 14 -23.39 75.26 -32.30
C LEU A 14 -24.35 74.53 -31.35
N VAL A 15 -25.60 74.34 -31.79
CA VAL A 15 -26.55 73.48 -31.10
C VAL A 15 -25.97 72.06 -31.12
N PRO A 16 -25.79 71.39 -29.96
CA PRO A 16 -25.28 70.03 -29.94
C PRO A 16 -26.25 69.11 -30.67
N VAL A 17 -25.81 68.54 -31.79
CA VAL A 17 -26.56 67.53 -32.56
C VAL A 17 -26.25 66.17 -31.95
N TYR A 18 -27.20 65.61 -31.22
CA TYR A 18 -27.10 64.26 -30.66
C TYR A 18 -27.48 63.24 -31.74
N GLY A 19 -26.48 62.72 -32.45
CA GLY A 19 -26.63 61.56 -33.33
C GLY A 19 -26.51 60.25 -32.54
N PHE A 20 -27.33 59.25 -32.86
CA PHE A 20 -27.26 57.92 -32.28
C PHE A 20 -27.78 56.85 -33.25
N ILE A 21 -27.51 55.58 -32.94
CA ILE A 21 -27.83 54.46 -33.84
C ILE A 21 -29.26 53.96 -33.57
N ALA A 22 -30.06 53.86 -34.63
CA ALA A 22 -31.32 53.13 -34.67
C ALA A 22 -31.25 52.03 -35.74
N TYR A 23 -32.30 51.20 -35.87
CA TYR A 23 -32.28 50.04 -36.78
C TYR A 23 -33.46 50.05 -37.75
N ASN A 24 -33.16 49.95 -39.04
CA ASN A 24 -34.15 49.91 -40.12
C ASN A 24 -34.36 48.46 -40.61
N CYS A 25 -35.61 48.00 -40.57
CA CYS A 25 -36.01 46.65 -40.96
C CYS A 25 -36.65 46.57 -42.37
N ASN A 26 -36.76 47.68 -43.10
CA ASN A 26 -37.45 47.74 -44.40
C ASN A 26 -36.57 47.38 -45.63
N GLU A 27 -35.36 46.85 -45.43
CA GLU A 27 -34.45 46.50 -46.53
C GLU A 27 -34.69 45.09 -47.10
N LYS A 28 -34.36 44.87 -48.39
CA LYS A 28 -34.65 43.62 -49.13
C LYS A 28 -33.76 42.42 -48.77
N ARG A 29 -32.65 42.60 -48.05
CA ARG A 29 -31.71 41.53 -47.69
C ARG A 29 -31.59 41.42 -46.19
N ILE A 30 -32.45 40.61 -45.56
CA ILE A 30 -32.45 40.43 -44.11
C ILE A 30 -32.13 38.98 -43.75
N LYS A 31 -31.32 38.78 -42.70
CA LYS A 31 -31.04 37.45 -42.14
C LYS A 31 -32.21 37.04 -41.26
N ILE A 32 -32.86 35.92 -41.61
CA ILE A 32 -34.02 35.39 -40.93
C ILE A 32 -33.65 34.05 -40.30
N THR A 33 -33.95 33.88 -39.02
CA THR A 33 -33.83 32.60 -38.29
C THR A 33 -35.21 32.20 -37.79
N SER A 34 -35.61 30.94 -37.96
CA SER A 34 -36.91 30.43 -37.51
C SER A 34 -36.76 29.59 -36.25
N PHE A 35 -37.65 29.79 -35.29
CA PHE A 35 -37.72 29.04 -34.04
C PHE A 35 -39.07 28.32 -33.91
N ASN A 36 -39.04 27.12 -33.31
CA ASN A 36 -40.25 26.43 -32.85
C ASN A 36 -40.85 27.21 -31.67
N SER A 37 -42.15 27.50 -31.72
CA SER A 37 -42.83 28.22 -30.64
C SER A 37 -43.47 27.34 -29.56
N LEU A 38 -43.46 26.02 -29.74
CA LEU A 38 -44.16 25.07 -28.87
C LEU A 38 -43.27 24.50 -27.77
N GLU A 39 -42.02 24.14 -28.11
CA GLU A 39 -41.14 23.43 -27.18
C GLU A 39 -39.66 23.76 -27.36
N VAL A 40 -38.89 23.44 -26.31
CA VAL A 40 -37.42 23.49 -26.29
C VAL A 40 -36.91 22.09 -26.04
N ASP A 41 -35.97 21.64 -26.87
CA ASP A 41 -35.36 20.31 -26.82
C ASP A 41 -34.90 19.92 -25.41
N HIS A 42 -35.00 18.63 -25.11
CA HIS A 42 -34.52 18.06 -23.86
C HIS A 42 -32.99 17.87 -23.87
N CYS A 43 -32.39 17.96 -22.68
CA CYS A 43 -30.97 17.68 -22.52
C CYS A 43 -30.69 16.20 -22.79
N LYS A 44 -29.73 15.92 -23.69
CA LYS A 44 -29.23 14.57 -23.94
C LYS A 44 -28.39 14.13 -22.75
N THR A 45 -28.75 13.03 -22.10
CA THR A 45 -27.96 12.49 -20.99
C THR A 45 -26.79 11.67 -21.51
N PRO A 46 -25.55 11.91 -21.04
CA PRO A 46 -24.44 10.99 -21.32
C PRO A 46 -24.77 9.61 -20.72
N PRO A 47 -24.33 8.52 -21.37
CA PRO A 47 -24.56 7.18 -20.86
C PRO A 47 -23.90 7.02 -19.48
N PRO A 48 -24.53 6.28 -18.54
CA PRO A 48 -23.93 6.03 -17.24
C PRO A 48 -22.64 5.23 -17.39
N ALA A 49 -21.68 5.49 -16.50
CA ALA A 49 -20.46 4.68 -16.40
C ALA A 49 -20.86 3.21 -16.15
N THR A 50 -20.34 2.28 -16.96
CA THR A 50 -20.70 0.87 -16.86
C THR A 50 -19.90 0.23 -15.72
N SER A 51 -20.57 0.00 -14.59
CA SER A 51 -20.01 -0.74 -13.45
C SER A 51 -20.88 -1.94 -13.12
N MET A 52 -20.27 -3.10 -12.90
CA MET A 52 -20.94 -4.35 -12.54
C MET A 52 -20.47 -4.82 -11.16
N LYS A 53 -21.39 -5.23 -10.29
CA LYS A 53 -21.03 -5.87 -9.01
C LYS A 53 -20.76 -7.37 -9.24
N LEU A 54 -19.60 -7.82 -8.79
CA LEU A 54 -19.20 -9.22 -8.77
C LEU A 54 -19.45 -9.77 -7.35
N PRO A 55 -20.18 -10.89 -7.21
CA PRO A 55 -20.56 -11.42 -5.91
C PRO A 55 -19.36 -11.93 -5.10
N ARG A 56 -18.34 -12.47 -5.79
CA ARG A 56 -17.13 -13.01 -5.15
C ARG A 56 -15.96 -13.03 -6.12
N ILE A 57 -14.80 -12.59 -5.66
CA ILE A 57 -13.49 -12.74 -6.30
C ILE A 57 -12.48 -13.17 -5.25
N LYS A 58 -11.38 -13.80 -5.68
CA LYS A 58 -10.17 -13.98 -4.89
C LYS A 58 -9.02 -13.21 -5.49
N LEU A 59 -8.34 -12.41 -4.68
CA LEU A 59 -7.04 -11.82 -5.02
C LEU A 59 -5.96 -12.76 -4.48
N ILE A 60 -5.15 -13.31 -5.37
CA ILE A 60 -4.06 -14.22 -5.01
C ILE A 60 -2.72 -13.59 -5.40
N GLN A 61 -1.72 -13.78 -4.55
CA GLN A 61 -0.35 -13.35 -4.75
C GLN A 61 0.54 -14.58 -4.90
N LYS A 62 1.42 -14.60 -5.89
CA LYS A 62 2.48 -15.62 -5.96
C LYS A 62 3.53 -15.35 -4.88
N ALA A 63 3.72 -16.30 -3.96
CA ALA A 63 4.73 -16.23 -2.92
C ALA A 63 6.14 -16.35 -3.52
N ASP A 64 7.07 -15.52 -3.02
CA ASP A 64 8.49 -15.59 -3.39
C ASP A 64 9.27 -16.50 -2.43
N THR A 65 8.78 -16.67 -1.20
CA THR A 65 9.30 -17.60 -0.21
C THR A 65 8.32 -18.74 0.05
N SER A 66 8.83 -19.96 0.06
CA SER A 66 8.08 -21.14 0.53
C SER A 66 8.92 -21.92 1.54
N THR A 67 8.35 -22.98 2.11
CA THR A 67 9.02 -23.80 3.12
C THR A 67 9.32 -25.18 2.60
N ILE A 68 10.45 -25.76 3.04
CA ILE A 68 10.85 -27.13 2.74
C ILE A 68 11.28 -27.84 4.01
N SER A 69 10.94 -29.13 4.14
CA SER A 69 11.47 -29.95 5.23
C SER A 69 12.92 -30.35 4.94
N PHE A 70 13.75 -30.29 5.97
CA PHE A 70 15.14 -30.75 5.92
C PHE A 70 15.41 -31.76 7.02
N LYS A 71 16.40 -32.62 6.78
CA LYS A 71 16.97 -33.52 7.77
C LYS A 71 18.43 -33.20 7.95
N SER A 72 18.95 -33.40 9.15
CA SER A 72 20.34 -33.09 9.47
C SER A 72 20.98 -34.16 10.35
N CYS A 73 22.27 -34.40 10.11
CA CYS A 73 23.11 -35.37 10.80
C CYS A 73 24.43 -34.71 11.19
N LEU A 74 24.73 -34.68 12.47
CA LEU A 74 26.04 -34.28 12.99
C LEU A 74 26.67 -35.46 13.70
N ILE A 75 27.80 -35.93 13.18
CA ILE A 75 28.58 -37.00 13.79
C ILE A 75 29.98 -36.47 14.04
N SER A 76 30.33 -36.39 15.31
CA SER A 76 31.67 -36.03 15.76
C SER A 76 32.24 -37.16 16.58
N VAL A 77 33.52 -37.44 16.40
CA VAL A 77 34.23 -38.49 17.12
C VAL A 77 35.46 -37.90 17.79
N ASP A 78 35.61 -38.20 19.07
CA ASP A 78 36.80 -37.88 19.84
C ASP A 78 37.61 -39.16 20.04
N TYR A 79 38.78 -39.22 19.40
CA TYR A 79 39.68 -40.35 19.52
C TYR A 79 40.59 -40.16 20.73
N LEU A 80 40.72 -41.22 21.53
CA LEU A 80 41.69 -41.35 22.61
C LEU A 80 42.60 -42.55 22.31
N ILE A 81 43.88 -42.28 22.11
CA ILE A 81 44.91 -43.27 21.78
C ILE A 81 45.76 -43.54 23.02
N THR A 82 45.69 -44.76 23.53
CA THR A 82 46.44 -45.15 24.71
C THR A 82 47.40 -46.28 24.36
N LYS A 83 48.68 -46.15 24.74
CA LYS A 83 49.67 -47.22 24.53
C LYS A 83 49.57 -48.28 25.63
N CYS A 84 49.52 -49.54 25.22
CA CYS A 84 49.60 -50.67 26.14
C CYS A 84 51.03 -50.80 26.67
N ALA A 85 51.25 -50.66 27.99
CA ALA A 85 52.55 -50.89 28.60
C ALA A 85 52.75 -52.37 29.00
N THR A 86 54.00 -52.76 29.20
CA THR A 86 54.40 -54.12 29.60
C THR A 86 54.20 -54.40 31.10
N PHE A 87 53.98 -53.35 31.91
CA PHE A 87 53.69 -53.38 33.33
C PHE A 87 52.42 -52.55 33.60
N ASP A 88 51.66 -52.85 34.65
CA ASP A 88 50.35 -52.25 34.97
C ASP A 88 50.36 -50.71 34.83
N GLY A 89 49.84 -50.22 33.70
CA GLY A 89 49.80 -48.80 33.38
C GLY A 89 49.45 -48.50 31.92
N ALA A 90 48.64 -47.47 31.72
CA ALA A 90 48.42 -46.83 30.43
C ALA A 90 49.50 -45.74 30.21
N GLN A 91 50.12 -45.70 29.04
CA GLN A 91 51.06 -44.62 28.68
C GLN A 91 50.43 -43.68 27.66
N ALA A 92 50.52 -42.38 27.96
CA ALA A 92 50.18 -41.32 27.02
C ALA A 92 51.11 -41.36 25.80
N VAL A 93 50.57 -41.04 24.63
CA VAL A 93 51.34 -40.90 23.38
C VAL A 93 51.23 -39.48 22.85
N GLU A 94 52.20 -39.10 22.01
CA GLU A 94 52.11 -37.84 21.28
C GLU A 94 50.86 -37.85 20.38
N ASP A 95 50.12 -36.73 20.37
CA ASP A 95 48.81 -36.60 19.71
C ASP A 95 47.77 -37.66 20.14
N GLU A 96 47.78 -38.03 21.43
CA GLU A 96 46.87 -39.01 22.05
C GLU A 96 45.38 -38.67 21.86
N TYR A 97 45.04 -37.38 21.78
CA TYR A 97 43.65 -36.94 21.63
C TYR A 97 43.46 -36.09 20.39
N PHE A 98 42.51 -36.46 19.55
CA PHE A 98 42.04 -35.60 18.46
C PHE A 98 40.57 -35.84 18.15
N SER A 99 39.92 -34.80 17.64
CA SER A 99 38.54 -34.85 17.19
C SER A 99 38.46 -34.79 15.67
N GLU A 100 37.40 -35.39 15.12
CA GLU A 100 37.07 -35.36 13.70
C GLU A 100 35.55 -35.36 13.49
N LEU A 101 35.11 -34.75 12.39
CA LEU A 101 33.73 -34.84 11.91
C LEU A 101 33.61 -35.98 10.91
N VAL A 102 32.71 -36.92 11.15
CA VAL A 102 32.43 -38.02 10.23
C VAL A 102 31.37 -37.56 9.23
N LEU A 103 31.78 -37.39 7.97
CA LEU A 103 30.89 -37.00 6.87
C LEU A 103 30.34 -38.24 6.16
N LEU A 104 29.03 -38.42 6.21
CA LEU A 104 28.30 -39.51 5.56
C LEU A 104 27.83 -39.17 4.15
N GLY A 105 27.77 -37.88 3.81
CA GLY A 105 27.18 -37.38 2.58
C GLY A 105 25.66 -37.51 2.55
N ASN A 106 25.06 -37.08 1.44
CA ASN A 106 23.60 -37.04 1.27
C ASN A 106 22.94 -38.43 1.47
N SER A 107 23.46 -39.46 0.80
CA SER A 107 22.92 -40.82 0.89
C SER A 107 23.08 -41.42 2.28
N GLY A 108 24.23 -41.20 2.93
CA GLY A 108 24.51 -41.77 4.25
C GLY A 108 23.67 -41.12 5.35
N CYS A 109 23.51 -39.79 5.34
CA CYS A 109 22.60 -39.11 6.28
C CYS A 109 21.14 -39.50 6.02
N THR A 110 20.72 -39.64 4.75
CA THR A 110 19.37 -40.13 4.42
C THR A 110 19.11 -41.53 4.97
N GLU A 111 20.07 -42.44 4.79
CA GLU A 111 19.95 -43.82 5.26
C GLU A 111 19.96 -43.91 6.79
N LEU A 112 20.76 -43.08 7.46
CA LEU A 112 20.79 -42.98 8.91
C LEU A 112 19.43 -42.53 9.48
N HIS A 113 18.79 -41.54 8.86
CA HIS A 113 17.42 -41.12 9.22
C HIS A 113 16.36 -42.17 8.89
N ARG A 114 16.59 -43.02 7.89
CA ARG A 114 15.64 -44.07 7.48
C ARG A 114 15.72 -45.32 8.38
N THR A 115 16.92 -45.71 8.74
CA THR A 115 17.20 -46.96 9.47
C THR A 115 17.39 -46.77 10.96
N SER A 116 17.56 -45.52 11.43
CA SER A 116 17.94 -45.19 12.81
C SER A 116 19.15 -45.99 13.31
N THR A 117 20.04 -46.40 12.39
CA THR A 117 21.16 -47.29 12.67
C THR A 117 22.46 -46.69 12.15
N PHE A 118 23.45 -46.56 13.03
CA PHE A 118 24.80 -46.10 12.68
C PHE A 118 25.77 -47.27 12.68
N HIS A 119 26.51 -47.43 11.58
CA HIS A 119 27.56 -48.42 11.45
C HIS A 119 28.92 -47.77 11.74
N PHE A 120 29.66 -48.31 12.70
CA PHE A 120 31.02 -47.84 12.95
C PHE A 120 31.96 -48.23 11.81
N PRO A 121 32.95 -47.39 11.46
CA PRO A 121 33.92 -47.69 10.41
C PRO A 121 34.69 -49.01 10.61
N SER A 122 34.97 -49.36 11.88
CA SER A 122 35.69 -50.58 12.30
C SER A 122 34.79 -51.79 12.57
N GLY A 123 33.50 -51.69 12.26
CA GLY A 123 32.50 -52.75 12.52
C GLY A 123 31.77 -52.58 13.85
N GLY A 124 30.53 -53.08 13.92
CA GLY A 124 29.60 -52.81 15.03
C GLY A 124 28.51 -51.82 14.65
N ILE A 125 27.39 -51.87 15.37
CA ILE A 125 26.19 -51.07 15.07
C ILE A 125 25.64 -50.42 16.33
N ILE A 126 25.11 -49.22 16.17
CA ILE A 126 24.19 -48.60 17.13
C ILE A 126 22.83 -48.58 16.46
N THR A 127 21.84 -49.18 17.09
CA THR A 127 20.43 -49.12 16.66
C THR A 127 19.64 -48.15 17.52
N GLU A 128 18.42 -47.84 17.10
CA GLU A 128 17.46 -47.03 17.88
C GLU A 128 17.88 -45.56 18.10
N LEU A 129 18.54 -44.95 17.13
CA LEU A 129 18.81 -43.51 17.17
C LEU A 129 17.50 -42.69 17.10
N ILE A 130 17.36 -41.75 18.02
CA ILE A 130 16.17 -40.89 18.17
C ILE A 130 16.39 -39.56 17.44
N ILE A 131 15.38 -39.12 16.69
CA ILE A 131 15.37 -37.83 15.99
C ILE A 131 15.23 -36.68 17.02
N ASN A 132 15.94 -35.58 16.79
CA ASN A 132 16.06 -34.42 17.70
C ASN A 132 16.72 -34.76 19.05
N HIS A 133 17.57 -35.79 19.07
CA HIS A 133 18.33 -36.21 20.25
C HIS A 133 19.81 -36.37 19.93
N THR A 134 20.66 -36.26 20.96
CA THR A 134 22.10 -36.54 20.86
C THR A 134 22.42 -37.85 21.56
N THR A 135 22.94 -38.81 20.81
CA THR A 135 23.37 -40.11 21.32
C THR A 135 24.89 -40.12 21.45
N PHE A 136 25.37 -40.56 22.61
CA PHE A 136 26.80 -40.77 22.87
C PHE A 136 27.09 -42.27 22.88
N ALA A 137 28.15 -42.68 22.19
CA ALA A 137 28.58 -44.07 22.17
C ALA A 137 30.11 -44.16 22.12
N THR A 138 30.68 -45.08 22.90
CA THR A 138 32.11 -45.37 22.86
C THR A 138 32.33 -46.66 22.07
N HIS A 139 33.28 -46.65 21.14
CA HIS A 139 33.64 -47.81 20.34
C HIS A 139 35.15 -47.96 20.25
N THR A 140 35.65 -49.18 20.43
CA THR A 140 37.08 -49.49 20.28
C THR A 140 37.40 -49.65 18.80
N VAL A 141 38.10 -48.67 18.23
CA VAL A 141 38.41 -48.58 16.80
C VAL A 141 39.58 -49.47 16.43
N ALA A 142 40.55 -49.63 17.35
CA ALA A 142 41.72 -50.47 17.16
C ALA A 142 42.23 -51.01 18.50
N GLY A 143 42.72 -52.25 18.52
CA GLY A 143 43.16 -52.95 19.73
C GLY A 143 42.00 -53.47 20.56
N ASN A 144 42.29 -54.01 21.75
CA ASN A 144 41.28 -54.51 22.68
C ASN A 144 41.68 -54.22 24.14
N ILE A 145 40.70 -53.90 24.97
CA ILE A 145 40.85 -53.79 26.43
C ILE A 145 39.69 -54.57 27.04
N ASP A 146 40.01 -55.61 27.82
CA ASP A 146 39.00 -56.38 28.54
C ASP A 146 38.56 -55.68 29.86
N GLU A 147 37.52 -56.19 30.50
CA GLU A 147 37.01 -55.67 31.78
C GLU A 147 38.02 -55.76 32.93
N ASN A 148 39.02 -56.63 32.80
CA ASN A 148 40.09 -56.82 33.78
C ASN A 148 41.27 -55.86 33.55
N GLY A 149 41.23 -55.03 32.50
CA GLY A 149 42.29 -54.07 32.17
C GLY A 149 43.42 -54.65 31.31
N ASN A 150 43.31 -55.88 30.81
CA ASN A 150 44.30 -56.46 29.90
C ASN A 150 44.21 -55.76 28.55
N CYS A 151 45.31 -55.12 28.16
CA CYS A 151 45.43 -54.29 26.97
C CYS A 151 46.16 -55.05 25.87
N GLN A 152 45.47 -55.34 24.76
CA GLN A 152 46.08 -55.88 23.54
C GLN A 152 46.19 -54.78 22.49
N GLY A 153 47.38 -54.20 22.36
CA GLY A 153 47.65 -53.11 21.43
C GLY A 153 47.83 -53.61 19.99
N THR A 154 47.46 -52.76 19.04
CA THR A 154 47.73 -52.96 17.61
C THR A 154 48.47 -51.75 17.03
N SER A 155 48.84 -51.81 15.75
CA SER A 155 49.35 -50.62 15.05
C SER A 155 48.18 -49.86 14.43
N TYR A 156 48.13 -48.55 14.63
CA TYR A 156 47.10 -47.66 14.10
C TYR A 156 47.75 -46.45 13.45
N SER A 157 47.27 -46.04 12.28
CA SER A 157 47.83 -44.91 11.54
C SER A 157 46.71 -44.07 10.94
N THR A 158 46.84 -42.77 11.08
CA THR A 158 45.98 -41.75 10.46
C THR A 158 46.85 -40.70 9.75
N ASP A 159 46.21 -39.69 9.18
CA ASP A 159 46.85 -38.47 8.68
C ASP A 159 47.56 -37.65 9.77
N LYS A 160 47.17 -37.84 11.04
CA LYS A 160 47.75 -37.15 12.20
C LYS A 160 48.96 -37.85 12.82
N GLY A 161 49.16 -39.14 12.54
CA GLY A 161 50.28 -39.87 13.12
C GLY A 161 50.22 -41.39 12.92
N SER A 162 51.28 -42.08 13.36
CA SER A 162 51.36 -43.53 13.33
C SER A 162 51.86 -44.05 14.66
N TRP A 163 51.06 -44.91 15.29
CA TRP A 163 51.33 -45.44 16.62
C TRP A 163 51.38 -46.96 16.59
N LYS A 164 52.27 -47.53 17.41
CA LYS A 164 52.46 -48.97 17.55
C LYS A 164 52.10 -49.41 18.96
N ASN A 165 51.45 -50.58 19.06
CA ASN A 165 51.01 -51.17 20.32
C ASN A 165 50.05 -50.27 21.12
N VAL A 166 49.03 -49.73 20.44
CA VAL A 166 48.03 -48.83 21.01
C VAL A 166 46.62 -49.43 20.95
N VAL A 167 45.77 -48.98 21.88
CA VAL A 167 44.32 -49.14 21.81
C VAL A 167 43.71 -47.77 21.56
N VAL A 168 42.76 -47.72 20.63
CA VAL A 168 42.10 -46.50 20.21
C VAL A 168 40.63 -46.59 20.56
N LYS A 169 40.15 -45.71 21.43
CA LYS A 169 38.74 -45.56 21.76
C LYS A 169 38.20 -44.31 21.06
N GLY A 170 37.15 -44.47 20.27
CA GLY A 170 36.40 -43.36 19.69
C GLY A 170 35.15 -43.10 20.52
N ASN A 171 35.01 -41.88 21.03
CA ASN A 171 33.78 -41.41 21.66
C ASN A 171 32.96 -40.65 20.61
N TYR A 172 31.92 -41.29 20.11
CA TYR A 172 31.03 -40.76 19.10
C TYR A 172 29.90 -39.96 19.73
N LYS A 173 29.69 -38.76 19.22
CA LYS A 173 28.52 -37.93 19.45
C LYS A 173 27.74 -37.85 18.14
N ILE A 174 26.57 -38.50 18.12
CA ILE A 174 25.67 -38.58 16.98
C ILE A 174 24.42 -37.76 17.30
N GLN A 175 24.15 -36.74 16.50
CA GLN A 175 22.97 -35.89 16.64
C GLN A 175 22.17 -35.93 15.33
N LEU A 176 20.90 -36.29 15.45
CA LEU A 176 19.94 -36.26 14.34
C LEU A 176 18.95 -35.15 14.60
N SER A 177 18.66 -34.32 13.60
CA SER A 177 17.61 -33.29 13.70
C SER A 177 16.79 -33.15 12.43
N GLU A 178 15.51 -32.86 12.59
CA GLU A 178 14.60 -32.54 11.48
C GLU A 178 13.97 -31.18 11.71
N GLY A 179 13.71 -30.45 10.62
CA GLY A 179 13.14 -29.12 10.71
C GLY A 179 12.57 -28.61 9.40
N VAL A 180 12.16 -27.35 9.43
CA VAL A 180 11.61 -26.65 8.26
C VAL A 180 12.52 -25.45 7.97
N ALA A 181 12.91 -25.32 6.71
CA ALA A 181 13.73 -24.23 6.19
C ALA A 181 12.92 -23.36 5.22
N ASN A 182 13.31 -22.09 5.09
CA ASN A 182 12.74 -21.19 4.11
C ASN A 182 13.52 -21.30 2.80
N ILE A 183 12.83 -21.27 1.67
CA ILE A 183 13.42 -21.31 0.34
C ILE A 183 12.99 -20.11 -0.49
N ILE A 184 13.93 -19.58 -1.27
CA ILE A 184 13.70 -18.53 -2.26
C ILE A 184 14.03 -19.15 -3.63
N SER A 185 13.01 -19.72 -4.27
CA SER A 185 13.19 -20.50 -5.51
C SER A 185 13.75 -19.68 -6.66
N LYS A 186 13.52 -18.36 -6.69
CA LYS A 186 14.08 -17.45 -7.71
C LYS A 186 15.60 -17.30 -7.62
N GLU A 187 16.16 -17.41 -6.41
CA GLU A 187 17.57 -17.15 -6.12
C GLU A 187 18.37 -18.45 -5.90
N ASP A 188 17.75 -19.62 -6.08
CA ASP A 188 18.36 -20.92 -5.78
C ASP A 188 18.90 -21.00 -4.34
N LEU A 189 18.15 -20.43 -3.39
CA LEU A 189 18.60 -20.20 -2.01
C LEU A 189 17.72 -20.90 -0.98
N LEU A 190 18.35 -21.63 -0.06
CA LEU A 190 17.74 -22.21 1.14
C LEU A 190 18.33 -21.52 2.38
N ILE A 191 17.47 -21.14 3.32
CA ILE A 191 17.83 -20.49 4.57
C ILE A 191 17.36 -21.37 5.74
N LEU A 192 18.32 -21.92 6.48
CA LEU A 192 18.05 -22.73 7.67
C LEU A 192 17.58 -21.85 8.84
N PRO A 193 16.89 -22.42 9.85
CA PRO A 193 16.55 -21.71 11.10
C PRO A 193 17.75 -21.13 11.84
N THR A 194 18.94 -21.69 11.63
CA THR A 194 20.23 -21.21 12.16
C THR A 194 20.72 -19.93 11.46
N GLY A 195 20.12 -19.55 10.34
CA GLY A 195 20.53 -18.44 9.48
C GLY A 195 21.52 -18.83 8.38
N THR A 196 21.96 -20.09 8.33
CA THR A 196 22.86 -20.60 7.30
C THR A 196 22.18 -20.62 5.93
N ARG A 197 22.91 -20.15 4.94
CA ARG A 197 22.46 -20.02 3.55
C ARG A 197 23.10 -21.12 2.70
N MET A 198 22.29 -21.91 2.02
CA MET A 198 22.72 -23.03 1.18
C MET A 198 22.09 -22.93 -0.20
N ARG A 199 22.72 -23.56 -1.19
CA ARG A 199 22.23 -23.55 -2.56
C ARG A 199 21.15 -24.62 -2.75
N LEU A 200 19.92 -24.22 -3.06
CA LEU A 200 18.75 -25.09 -3.09
C LEU A 200 18.91 -26.29 -4.04
N SER A 201 19.54 -26.09 -5.20
CA SER A 201 19.81 -27.11 -6.22
C SER A 201 20.77 -28.22 -5.80
N GLU A 202 21.61 -28.01 -4.77
CA GLU A 202 22.60 -29.00 -4.34
C GLU A 202 22.00 -30.13 -3.48
N MET A 203 20.80 -29.93 -2.92
CA MET A 203 20.09 -30.92 -2.08
C MET A 203 20.88 -31.41 -0.84
N TYR A 204 21.99 -30.73 -0.54
CA TYR A 204 22.95 -31.08 0.49
C TYR A 204 23.75 -29.82 0.87
N GLY A 205 24.07 -29.67 2.14
CA GLY A 205 24.99 -28.65 2.63
C GLY A 205 25.42 -28.95 4.06
N ILE A 206 26.41 -28.22 4.58
CA ILE A 206 26.90 -28.41 5.96
C ILE A 206 26.60 -27.15 6.76
N ASP A 207 25.82 -27.30 7.83
CA ASP A 207 25.55 -26.26 8.81
C ASP A 207 26.48 -26.40 10.01
N SER A 208 27.01 -25.28 10.49
CA SER A 208 27.97 -25.27 11.61
C SER A 208 27.38 -25.77 12.94
N TYR A 209 26.05 -25.80 13.08
CA TYR A 209 25.37 -26.20 14.32
C TYR A 209 24.69 -27.57 14.20
N THR A 210 24.07 -27.87 13.07
CA THR A 210 23.29 -29.11 12.86
C THR A 210 24.01 -30.14 11.98
N GLY A 211 25.18 -29.81 11.42
CA GLY A 211 25.99 -30.72 10.61
C GLY A 211 25.49 -30.87 9.18
N GLU A 212 25.67 -32.06 8.61
CA GLU A 212 25.23 -32.38 7.25
C GLU A 212 23.71 -32.26 7.15
N THR A 213 23.23 -31.40 6.27
CA THR A 213 21.83 -31.08 6.07
C THR A 213 21.41 -31.45 4.66
N ILE A 214 20.28 -32.16 4.55
CA ILE A 214 19.73 -32.69 3.30
C ILE A 214 18.26 -32.30 3.16
N TRP A 215 17.83 -32.09 1.92
CA TRP A 215 16.44 -31.79 1.57
C TRP A 215 16.12 -32.38 0.20
N ASN A 216 14.84 -32.59 -0.09
CA ASN A 216 14.40 -33.20 -1.34
C ASN A 216 13.71 -32.18 -2.26
N ASN A 217 14.28 -31.94 -3.44
CA ASN A 217 13.79 -30.97 -4.41
C ASN A 217 12.65 -31.51 -5.32
N ASN A 218 12.28 -32.80 -5.21
CA ASN A 218 11.21 -33.39 -6.03
C ASN A 218 9.84 -32.71 -5.84
N ILE A 219 9.65 -32.01 -4.72
CA ILE A 219 8.44 -31.23 -4.44
C ILE A 219 8.40 -29.92 -5.27
N ILE A 220 9.55 -29.38 -5.66
CA ILE A 220 9.66 -28.05 -6.30
C ILE A 220 9.42 -28.11 -7.81
N HIS A 221 9.73 -29.24 -8.46
CA HIS A 221 9.73 -29.34 -9.93
C HIS A 221 8.52 -30.05 -10.54
N GLN A 222 7.62 -30.69 -9.77
CA GLN A 222 6.61 -31.58 -10.35
C GLN A 222 5.14 -31.27 -10.12
N ASN A 223 4.75 -30.22 -9.40
CA ASN A 223 3.39 -29.71 -9.48
C ASN A 223 3.41 -28.23 -9.10
N CYS A 224 2.64 -27.41 -9.80
CA CYS A 224 2.37 -26.06 -9.35
C CYS A 224 1.66 -26.18 -7.99
N ASP A 225 2.42 -26.07 -6.90
CA ASP A 225 1.89 -26.22 -5.57
C ASP A 225 0.99 -25.03 -5.27
N LYS A 226 -0.28 -25.31 -4.98
CA LYS A 226 -1.28 -24.32 -4.58
C LYS A 226 -0.87 -23.60 -3.29
N HIS A 227 0.04 -24.18 -2.49
CA HIS A 227 0.67 -23.54 -1.33
C HIS A 227 1.64 -22.40 -1.68
N ASN A 228 2.06 -22.26 -2.93
CA ASN A 228 2.90 -21.14 -3.39
C ASN A 228 2.10 -19.86 -3.67
N PHE A 229 0.81 -19.83 -3.32
CA PHE A 229 -0.04 -18.67 -3.51
C PHE A 229 -0.68 -18.25 -2.18
N ASP A 230 -0.49 -16.99 -1.84
CA ASP A 230 -1.14 -16.35 -0.70
C ASP A 230 -2.45 -15.72 -1.16
N VAL A 231 -3.55 -15.95 -0.44
CA VAL A 231 -4.85 -15.32 -0.72
C VAL A 231 -4.92 -14.01 0.06
N LEU A 232 -4.85 -12.88 -0.65
CA LEU A 232 -4.90 -11.54 -0.05
C LEU A 232 -6.33 -11.09 0.25
N TYR A 233 -7.28 -11.53 -0.57
CA TYR A 233 -8.69 -11.15 -0.44
C TYR A 233 -9.62 -12.25 -0.97
N ASP A 234 -10.75 -12.45 -0.30
CA ASP A 234 -11.86 -13.31 -0.74
C ASP A 234 -13.19 -12.63 -0.40
N GLY A 235 -13.90 -12.14 -1.41
CA GLY A 235 -15.13 -11.39 -1.19
C GLY A 235 -15.66 -10.65 -2.43
N PRO A 236 -16.70 -9.83 -2.28
CA PRO A 236 -17.34 -9.11 -3.38
C PRO A 236 -16.44 -8.01 -3.95
N ALA A 237 -16.61 -7.69 -5.23
CA ALA A 237 -15.88 -6.60 -5.88
C ALA A 237 -16.74 -5.85 -6.89
N THR A 238 -16.33 -4.64 -7.26
CA THR A 238 -16.95 -3.88 -8.35
C THR A 238 -16.03 -3.90 -9.57
N LEU A 239 -16.55 -4.36 -10.71
CA LEU A 239 -15.88 -4.31 -11.99
C LEU A 239 -16.27 -3.03 -12.72
N MET A 240 -15.30 -2.16 -12.96
CA MET A 240 -15.46 -0.96 -13.76
C MET A 240 -15.02 -1.22 -15.19
N ILE A 241 -15.88 -0.89 -16.15
CA ILE A 241 -15.64 -1.02 -17.58
C ILE A 241 -15.52 0.39 -18.16
N SER A 242 -14.31 0.77 -18.57
CA SER A 242 -14.08 2.06 -19.23
C SER A 242 -13.76 1.80 -20.71
N GLU A 243 -14.62 2.33 -21.58
CA GLU A 243 -14.37 2.42 -23.02
C GLU A 243 -13.41 3.58 -23.30
N GLN A 244 -12.29 3.30 -23.94
CA GLN A 244 -11.36 4.35 -24.38
C GLN A 244 -11.61 4.68 -25.84
N THR A 245 -12.36 5.74 -26.12
CA THR A 245 -12.47 6.44 -27.43
C THR A 245 -12.96 5.60 -28.63
N PRO A 246 -13.51 6.24 -29.69
CA PRO A 246 -14.08 5.52 -30.84
C PRO A 246 -13.05 4.77 -31.71
N GLU A 247 -11.76 5.05 -31.53
CA GLU A 247 -10.69 4.62 -32.44
C GLU A 247 -10.00 3.31 -32.01
N ASN A 248 -10.18 2.86 -30.76
CA ASN A 248 -9.66 1.57 -30.28
C ASN A 248 -10.63 0.91 -29.27
N LEU A 249 -11.24 -0.19 -29.67
CA LEU A 249 -12.18 -1.04 -28.90
C LEU A 249 -11.58 -1.74 -27.66
N LEU A 250 -10.52 -1.20 -27.06
CA LEU A 250 -9.92 -1.78 -25.85
C LEU A 250 -10.71 -1.33 -24.62
N GLN A 251 -11.74 -2.12 -24.28
CA GLN A 251 -12.41 -2.02 -23.00
C GLN A 251 -11.41 -2.32 -21.87
N THR A 252 -11.20 -1.34 -21.00
CA THR A 252 -10.36 -1.52 -19.82
C THR A 252 -11.24 -1.98 -18.66
N HIS A 253 -10.86 -3.11 -18.05
CA HIS A 253 -11.55 -3.68 -16.90
C HIS A 253 -10.74 -3.44 -15.65
N THR A 254 -11.31 -2.75 -14.66
CA THR A 254 -10.67 -2.49 -13.37
C THR A 254 -11.50 -3.09 -12.24
N PHE A 255 -10.88 -3.90 -11.41
CA PHE A 255 -11.49 -4.48 -10.22
C PHE A 255 -11.25 -3.54 -9.04
N LEU A 256 -12.33 -3.11 -8.39
CA LEU A 256 -12.31 -2.22 -7.25
C LEU A 256 -12.90 -2.93 -6.03
N VAL A 257 -12.18 -2.87 -4.91
CA VAL A 257 -12.64 -3.32 -3.59
C VAL A 257 -12.44 -2.17 -2.61
N GLU A 258 -13.51 -1.84 -1.89
CA GLU A 258 -13.54 -0.80 -0.86
C GLU A 258 -14.27 -1.38 0.37
N ILE A 259 -13.52 -1.98 1.30
CA ILE A 259 -14.02 -2.45 2.60
C ILE A 259 -13.09 -1.96 3.71
N GLU A 260 -13.58 -1.96 4.96
CA GLU A 260 -12.88 -1.36 6.12
C GLU A 260 -11.40 -1.75 6.24
N ASN A 261 -11.04 -3.03 6.02
CA ASN A 261 -9.68 -3.51 6.20
C ASN A 261 -8.88 -3.71 4.89
N ILE A 262 -9.54 -3.68 3.73
CA ILE A 262 -8.92 -3.98 2.43
C ILE A 262 -9.44 -3.04 1.36
N VAL A 263 -8.52 -2.33 0.72
CA VAL A 263 -8.81 -1.41 -0.38
C VAL A 263 -7.82 -1.59 -1.49
N PHE A 264 -8.31 -1.80 -2.71
CA PHE A 264 -7.47 -1.82 -3.90
C PHE A 264 -8.25 -1.55 -5.17
N ALA A 265 -7.53 -1.05 -6.18
CA ALA A 265 -7.98 -1.04 -7.56
C ALA A 265 -6.91 -1.73 -8.42
N LEU A 266 -7.31 -2.70 -9.23
CA LEU A 266 -6.41 -3.49 -10.08
C LEU A 266 -6.95 -3.59 -11.50
N LYS A 267 -6.14 -3.20 -12.47
CA LYS A 267 -6.45 -3.22 -13.91
C LYS A 267 -6.15 -4.61 -14.47
N GLN A 268 -7.11 -5.17 -15.19
CA GLN A 268 -6.91 -6.40 -15.96
C GLN A 268 -5.95 -6.14 -17.14
N ILE A 269 -4.87 -6.93 -17.20
CA ILE A 269 -3.96 -6.93 -18.36
C ILE A 269 -4.32 -8.05 -19.33
N LYS A 270 -4.40 -9.29 -18.83
CA LYS A 270 -4.72 -10.46 -19.66
C LYS A 270 -5.29 -11.60 -18.82
N LYS A 271 -5.96 -12.54 -19.49
CA LYS A 271 -6.31 -13.84 -18.90
C LYS A 271 -5.11 -14.78 -19.02
N THR A 272 -4.80 -15.52 -17.96
CA THR A 272 -3.68 -16.46 -17.88
C THR A 272 -4.09 -17.65 -17.01
N PHE A 273 -3.15 -18.56 -16.74
CA PHE A 273 -3.35 -19.68 -15.84
C PHE A 273 -2.36 -19.63 -14.67
N ALA A 274 -2.83 -19.96 -13.47
CA ALA A 274 -2.02 -20.20 -12.28
C ALA A 274 -2.32 -21.62 -11.80
N CYS A 275 -1.34 -22.53 -11.91
CA CYS A 275 -1.54 -23.96 -11.61
C CYS A 275 -2.72 -24.58 -12.37
N GLU A 276 -2.79 -24.36 -13.69
CA GLU A 276 -3.88 -24.82 -14.56
C GLU A 276 -5.27 -24.21 -14.23
N VAL A 277 -5.35 -23.31 -13.24
CA VAL A 277 -6.56 -22.56 -12.91
C VAL A 277 -6.63 -21.28 -13.74
N PRO A 278 -7.73 -21.00 -14.44
CA PRO A 278 -7.90 -19.75 -15.18
C PRO A 278 -7.97 -18.56 -14.21
N VAL A 279 -7.03 -17.62 -14.37
CA VAL A 279 -6.94 -16.40 -13.56
C VAL A 279 -6.73 -15.17 -14.44
N ILE A 280 -6.94 -14.00 -13.86
CA ILE A 280 -6.71 -12.72 -14.52
C ILE A 280 -5.42 -12.12 -13.99
N GLN A 281 -4.45 -11.88 -14.86
CA GLN A 281 -3.24 -11.15 -14.52
C GLN A 281 -3.54 -9.65 -14.46
N THR A 282 -3.09 -9.01 -13.38
CA THR A 282 -3.23 -7.57 -13.19
C THR A 282 -1.98 -6.83 -13.70
N GLU A 283 -1.95 -5.50 -13.55
CA GLU A 283 -0.76 -4.68 -13.81
C GLU A 283 0.43 -5.05 -12.90
N HIS A 284 0.17 -5.74 -11.80
CA HIS A 284 1.18 -6.30 -10.91
C HIS A 284 1.49 -7.75 -11.28
N PRO A 285 2.75 -8.09 -11.65
CA PRO A 285 3.11 -9.42 -12.14
C PRO A 285 2.83 -10.59 -11.19
N GLN A 286 2.78 -10.32 -9.88
CA GLN A 286 2.55 -11.32 -8.84
C GLN A 286 1.09 -11.40 -8.38
N LEU A 287 0.25 -10.43 -8.75
CA LEU A 287 -1.15 -10.39 -8.33
C LEU A 287 -2.05 -10.94 -9.43
N PHE A 288 -2.92 -11.86 -9.05
CA PHE A 288 -3.89 -12.48 -9.95
C PHE A 288 -5.27 -12.43 -9.32
N ILE A 289 -6.29 -12.26 -10.16
CA ILE A 289 -7.69 -12.26 -9.76
C ILE A 289 -8.34 -13.53 -10.27
N LEU A 290 -8.86 -14.33 -9.34
CA LEU A 290 -9.73 -15.45 -9.63
C LEU A 290 -11.18 -14.99 -9.46
N LYS A 291 -11.97 -15.14 -10.52
CA LYS A 291 -13.40 -14.77 -10.52
C LYS A 291 -14.34 -15.94 -10.80
N ASP A 292 -13.80 -17.09 -11.17
CA ASP A 292 -14.57 -18.26 -11.56
C ASP A 292 -14.94 -19.07 -10.33
N ASN A 293 -16.24 -19.30 -10.13
CA ASN A 293 -16.77 -19.96 -8.95
C ASN A 293 -16.34 -21.42 -8.86
N GLU A 294 -16.13 -22.11 -9.99
CA GLU A 294 -15.74 -23.53 -10.01
C GLU A 294 -14.37 -23.77 -9.35
N PHE A 295 -13.47 -22.79 -9.47
CA PHE A 295 -12.09 -22.91 -9.00
C PHE A 295 -11.84 -22.23 -7.65
N MET A 296 -12.86 -21.68 -6.99
CA MET A 296 -12.69 -20.95 -5.73
C MET A 296 -12.09 -21.79 -4.61
N HIS A 297 -12.25 -23.12 -4.64
CA HIS A 297 -11.68 -24.02 -3.63
C HIS A 297 -10.19 -24.33 -3.86
N ASN A 298 -9.60 -23.91 -4.99
CA ASN A 298 -8.22 -24.28 -5.34
C ASN A 298 -7.15 -23.52 -4.54
N PHE A 299 -7.48 -22.38 -3.94
CA PHE A 299 -6.56 -21.58 -3.14
C PHE A 299 -7.17 -21.33 -1.76
N SER A 300 -6.53 -21.85 -0.72
CA SER A 300 -6.97 -21.71 0.67
C SER A 300 -6.39 -20.45 1.30
N THR A 301 -7.19 -19.79 2.14
CA THR A 301 -6.75 -18.63 2.92
C THR A 301 -5.76 -19.07 3.99
N ASN A 302 -4.53 -18.55 3.92
CA ASN A 302 -3.45 -18.80 4.88
C ASN A 302 -2.97 -17.48 5.48
N ASN A 303 -2.30 -17.54 6.64
CA ASN A 303 -1.62 -16.37 7.18
C ASN A 303 -0.45 -15.99 6.28
N ILE A 304 -0.44 -14.74 5.80
CA ILE A 304 0.59 -14.22 4.91
C ILE A 304 1.90 -14.12 5.69
N SER A 305 2.95 -14.78 5.19
CA SER A 305 4.30 -14.63 5.77
C SER A 305 4.78 -13.19 5.59
N PRO A 306 5.36 -12.55 6.62
CA PRO A 306 5.97 -11.23 6.49
C PRO A 306 6.97 -11.12 5.33
N GLN A 307 7.61 -12.21 4.95
CA GLN A 307 8.60 -12.27 3.87
C GLN A 307 7.96 -12.21 2.47
N ASN A 308 6.68 -12.57 2.33
CA ASN A 308 5.93 -12.50 1.08
C ASN A 308 5.22 -11.14 0.89
N THR A 309 5.25 -10.27 1.90
CA THR A 309 4.65 -8.94 1.85
C THR A 309 5.53 -7.98 1.04
N ASP A 310 5.03 -7.48 -0.09
CA ASP A 310 5.74 -6.51 -0.94
C ASP A 310 5.23 -5.09 -0.69
N LEU A 311 6.06 -4.29 -0.01
CA LEU A 311 5.76 -2.89 0.29
C LEU A 311 5.56 -2.02 -0.98
N MET A 312 6.28 -2.30 -2.06
CA MET A 312 6.12 -1.55 -3.31
C MET A 312 4.78 -1.87 -3.96
N THR A 313 4.39 -3.14 -3.98
CA THR A 313 3.07 -3.56 -4.45
C THR A 313 1.96 -2.97 -3.57
N TYR A 314 2.14 -2.90 -2.25
CA TYR A 314 1.21 -2.23 -1.33
C TYR A 314 1.01 -0.75 -1.65
N ILE A 315 2.11 -0.02 -1.87
CA ILE A 315 2.07 1.42 -2.17
C ILE A 315 1.45 1.68 -3.56
N ASN A 316 1.87 0.90 -4.57
CA ASN A 316 1.41 1.08 -5.95
C ASN A 316 -0.09 0.83 -6.10
N THR A 317 -0.61 -0.22 -5.45
CA THR A 317 -2.06 -0.50 -5.48
C THR A 317 -2.89 0.61 -4.83
N LYS A 318 -2.37 1.28 -3.80
CA LYS A 318 -2.99 2.50 -3.25
C LYS A 318 -2.98 3.66 -4.24
N PHE A 319 -1.89 3.87 -4.98
CA PHE A 319 -1.85 4.91 -6.00
C PHE A 319 -2.86 4.67 -7.13
N VAL A 320 -2.99 3.43 -7.61
CA VAL A 320 -3.99 3.07 -8.62
C VAL A 320 -5.41 3.29 -8.08
N TYR A 321 -5.65 2.96 -6.81
CA TYR A 321 -6.92 3.24 -6.13
C TYR A 321 -7.25 4.74 -6.14
N ILE A 322 -6.30 5.59 -5.72
CA ILE A 322 -6.44 7.05 -5.70
C ILE A 322 -6.72 7.59 -7.11
N GLU A 323 -5.97 7.14 -8.12
CA GLU A 323 -6.16 7.55 -9.51
C GLU A 323 -7.59 7.26 -9.98
N ASN A 324 -8.07 6.03 -9.73
CA ASN A 324 -9.40 5.60 -10.15
C ASN A 324 -10.50 6.34 -9.38
N PHE A 325 -10.33 6.57 -8.09
CA PHE A 325 -11.25 7.38 -7.28
C PHE A 325 -11.39 8.79 -7.87
N PHE A 326 -10.28 9.50 -8.07
CA PHE A 326 -10.31 10.85 -8.64
C PHE A 326 -10.92 10.87 -10.04
N LYS A 327 -10.53 9.93 -10.91
CA LYS A 327 -11.08 9.83 -12.26
C LYS A 327 -12.60 9.69 -12.23
N ASN A 328 -13.13 8.83 -11.37
CA ASN A 328 -14.58 8.60 -11.24
C ASN A 328 -15.31 9.81 -10.65
N THR A 329 -14.80 10.38 -9.55
CA THR A 329 -15.42 11.55 -8.91
C THR A 329 -15.43 12.75 -9.85
N ILE A 330 -14.31 13.03 -10.53
CA ILE A 330 -14.20 14.15 -11.49
C ILE A 330 -15.10 13.91 -12.69
N SER A 331 -15.12 12.71 -13.26
CA SER A 331 -15.98 12.40 -14.42
C SER A 331 -17.46 12.50 -14.05
N SER A 332 -17.86 12.02 -12.87
CA SER A 332 -19.23 12.15 -12.37
C SER A 332 -19.61 13.62 -12.16
N LEU A 333 -18.74 14.39 -11.51
CA LEU A 333 -18.97 15.83 -11.30
C LEU A 333 -19.07 16.57 -12.63
N TYR A 334 -18.18 16.27 -13.58
CA TYR A 334 -18.19 16.86 -14.91
C TYR A 334 -19.51 16.58 -15.64
N ASN A 335 -19.95 15.32 -15.66
CA ASN A 335 -21.22 14.92 -16.28
C ASN A 335 -22.42 15.60 -15.60
N GLU A 336 -22.39 15.73 -14.28
CA GLU A 336 -23.43 16.45 -13.55
C GLU A 336 -23.43 17.95 -13.86
N LEU A 337 -22.27 18.60 -13.92
CA LEU A 337 -22.14 20.02 -14.27
C LEU A 337 -22.63 20.29 -15.69
N ILE A 338 -22.24 19.47 -16.67
CA ILE A 338 -22.69 19.59 -18.06
C ILE A 338 -24.21 19.43 -18.14
N ARG A 339 -24.77 18.44 -17.43
CA ARG A 339 -26.23 18.26 -17.33
C ARG A 339 -26.91 19.49 -16.73
N LYS A 340 -26.40 19.99 -15.60
CA LYS A 340 -26.98 21.16 -14.91
C LYS A 340 -26.86 22.43 -15.76
N GLN A 341 -25.75 22.63 -16.45
CA GLN A 341 -25.55 23.73 -17.40
C GLN A 341 -26.61 23.65 -18.51
N CYS A 342 -26.79 22.48 -19.13
CA CYS A 342 -27.81 22.29 -20.15
C CYS A 342 -29.23 22.56 -19.62
N GLU A 343 -29.57 22.08 -18.42
CA GLU A 343 -30.89 22.33 -17.83
C GLU A 343 -31.13 23.82 -17.51
N ILE A 344 -30.09 24.55 -17.08
CA ILE A 344 -30.14 26.00 -16.90
C ILE A 344 -30.35 26.69 -18.24
N ASP A 345 -29.60 26.31 -19.28
CA ASP A 345 -29.73 26.89 -20.62
C ASP A 345 -31.12 26.60 -21.20
N ARG A 346 -31.64 25.38 -21.02
CA ARG A 346 -33.01 25.01 -21.38
C ARG A 346 -34.04 25.86 -20.65
N THR A 347 -33.87 26.09 -19.35
CA THR A 347 -34.76 26.94 -18.56
C THR A 347 -34.72 28.40 -19.03
N GLN A 348 -33.53 28.91 -19.39
CA GLN A 348 -33.40 30.23 -19.99
C GLN A 348 -34.07 30.33 -21.36
N LEU A 349 -33.95 29.30 -22.21
CA LEU A 349 -34.64 29.25 -23.50
C LEU A 349 -36.16 29.19 -23.34
N LEU A 350 -36.67 28.42 -22.37
CA LEU A 350 -38.09 28.40 -22.04
C LEU A 350 -38.58 29.77 -21.54
N PHE A 351 -37.81 30.44 -20.69
CA PHE A 351 -38.11 31.80 -20.25
C PHE A 351 -38.11 32.79 -21.43
N LYS A 352 -37.12 32.71 -22.33
CA LYS A 352 -37.12 33.54 -23.55
C LYS A 352 -38.34 33.25 -24.38
N LEU A 353 -38.67 31.98 -24.63
CA LEU A 353 -39.84 31.59 -25.40
C LEU A 353 -41.16 32.07 -24.76
N SER A 354 -41.28 32.08 -23.44
CA SER A 354 -42.46 32.63 -22.76
C SER A 354 -42.62 34.14 -22.97
N LEU A 355 -41.53 34.89 -23.16
CA LEU A 355 -41.60 36.29 -23.58
C LEU A 355 -42.30 36.43 -24.94
N ALA A 356 -42.17 35.48 -25.87
CA ALA A 356 -42.84 35.57 -27.17
C ALA A 356 -44.37 35.55 -27.07
N THR A 357 -44.92 34.96 -26.00
CA THR A 357 -46.36 34.97 -25.71
C THR A 357 -46.82 36.33 -25.18
N TYR A 358 -45.96 37.05 -24.47
CA TYR A 358 -46.27 38.35 -23.86
C TYR A 358 -45.93 39.53 -24.79
N SER A 359 -44.73 39.54 -25.36
CA SER A 359 -44.22 40.58 -26.25
C SER A 359 -43.16 40.04 -27.20
N LEU A 360 -43.43 40.14 -28.51
CA LEU A 360 -42.47 39.73 -29.54
C LEU A 360 -41.21 40.60 -29.55
N ASP A 361 -41.32 41.87 -29.17
CA ASP A 361 -40.16 42.77 -29.06
C ASP A 361 -39.22 42.37 -27.92
N GLU A 362 -39.80 41.93 -26.79
CA GLU A 362 -39.04 41.41 -25.65
C GLU A 362 -38.33 40.09 -25.99
N PHE A 363 -39.04 39.19 -26.66
CA PHE A 363 -38.44 37.97 -27.21
C PHE A 363 -37.30 38.28 -28.18
N ALA A 364 -37.53 39.19 -29.14
CA ALA A 364 -36.54 39.54 -30.16
C ALA A 364 -35.27 40.13 -29.53
N TYR A 365 -35.42 41.00 -28.54
CA TYR A 365 -34.30 41.56 -27.79
C TYR A 365 -33.52 40.47 -27.03
N ALA A 366 -34.22 39.58 -26.33
CA ALA A 366 -33.61 38.55 -25.49
C ALA A 366 -32.95 37.42 -26.31
N MET A 367 -33.57 37.00 -27.41
CA MET A 367 -33.04 35.97 -28.31
C MET A 367 -31.96 36.52 -29.25
N GLY A 368 -32.15 37.72 -29.79
CA GLY A 368 -31.19 38.41 -30.65
C GLY A 368 -30.00 39.03 -29.91
N GLN A 369 -29.94 38.85 -28.58
CA GLN A 369 -28.87 39.34 -27.70
C GLN A 369 -28.66 40.86 -27.76
N GLY A 370 -29.75 41.64 -27.89
CA GLY A 370 -29.70 43.10 -27.88
C GLY A 370 -30.61 43.77 -28.91
N PRO A 371 -30.45 45.11 -29.08
CA PRO A 371 -31.26 45.90 -29.99
C PRO A 371 -31.02 45.55 -31.46
N GLY A 372 -31.92 45.99 -32.34
CA GLY A 372 -31.82 45.76 -33.78
C GLY A 372 -32.34 44.42 -34.26
N ASN A 373 -33.11 43.70 -33.43
CA ASN A 373 -33.79 42.47 -33.80
C ASN A 373 -35.30 42.66 -33.65
N ILE A 374 -36.07 42.15 -34.61
CA ILE A 374 -37.53 42.03 -34.52
C ILE A 374 -37.94 40.57 -34.61
N ALA A 375 -39.08 40.24 -34.02
CA ALA A 375 -39.68 38.92 -34.13
C ALA A 375 -41.07 39.00 -34.74
N ILE A 376 -41.37 38.05 -35.63
CA ILE A 376 -42.68 37.93 -36.27
C ILE A 376 -43.18 36.51 -36.01
N LYS A 377 -44.37 36.38 -35.42
CA LYS A 377 -45.02 35.09 -35.24
C LYS A 377 -45.92 34.78 -36.43
N ALA A 378 -45.74 33.60 -37.03
CA ALA A 378 -46.57 33.09 -38.11
C ALA A 378 -46.96 31.64 -37.80
N GLY A 379 -48.20 31.44 -37.31
CA GLY A 379 -48.63 30.15 -36.79
C GLY A 379 -47.77 29.71 -35.59
N GLU A 380 -47.21 28.50 -35.69
CA GLU A 380 -46.36 27.89 -34.65
C GLU A 380 -44.86 28.20 -34.82
N ILE A 381 -44.52 29.10 -35.75
CA ILE A 381 -43.14 29.50 -36.04
C ILE A 381 -42.94 30.96 -35.63
N ILE A 382 -41.80 31.25 -35.00
CA ILE A 382 -41.34 32.63 -34.73
C ILE A 382 -40.12 32.92 -35.60
N TYR A 383 -40.21 33.93 -36.44
CA TYR A 383 -39.10 34.44 -37.25
C TYR A 383 -38.38 35.55 -36.51
N LEU A 384 -37.09 35.36 -36.24
CA LEU A 384 -36.20 36.40 -35.75
C LEU A 384 -35.43 37.03 -36.91
N ILE A 385 -35.48 38.34 -36.97
CA ILE A 385 -35.00 39.13 -38.10
C ILE A 385 -34.03 40.19 -37.55
N LYS A 386 -32.79 40.18 -38.04
CA LYS A 386 -31.77 41.17 -37.66
C LYS A 386 -31.77 42.36 -38.62
N CYS A 387 -32.12 43.53 -38.11
CA CYS A 387 -32.25 44.77 -38.86
C CYS A 387 -30.90 45.51 -39.01
N LYS A 388 -30.83 46.44 -39.96
CA LYS A 388 -29.59 47.16 -40.28
C LYS A 388 -29.46 48.43 -39.44
N PRO A 389 -28.30 48.71 -38.84
CA PRO A 389 -28.07 49.96 -38.11
C PRO A 389 -28.03 51.16 -39.06
N VAL A 390 -28.61 52.27 -38.63
CA VAL A 390 -28.64 53.57 -39.32
C VAL A 390 -28.46 54.69 -38.30
N ASP A 391 -27.81 55.78 -38.72
CA ASP A 391 -27.60 56.95 -37.87
C ASP A 391 -28.81 57.87 -37.93
N VAL A 392 -29.29 58.32 -36.77
CA VAL A 392 -30.48 59.16 -36.63
C VAL A 392 -30.24 60.31 -35.65
N GLN A 393 -30.96 61.40 -35.85
CA GLN A 393 -30.85 62.60 -35.01
C GLN A 393 -32.14 62.84 -34.25
N TYR A 394 -32.05 63.26 -32.98
CA TYR A 394 -33.24 63.60 -32.19
C TYR A 394 -34.11 64.66 -32.88
N ALA A 395 -35.42 64.43 -32.91
CA ALA A 395 -36.39 65.36 -33.48
C ALA A 395 -37.27 65.94 -32.36
N GLN A 396 -37.10 67.22 -32.06
CA GLN A 396 -37.93 67.88 -31.06
C GLN A 396 -39.39 67.99 -31.54
N LYS A 397 -40.33 67.61 -30.68
CA LYS A 397 -41.78 67.72 -30.90
C LYS A 397 -42.43 68.41 -29.71
N THR A 398 -43.56 69.08 -29.96
CA THR A 398 -44.36 69.76 -28.93
C THR A 398 -45.18 68.79 -28.09
N ALA A 399 -45.55 67.63 -28.66
CA ALA A 399 -46.22 66.53 -27.97
C ALA A 399 -45.20 65.47 -27.49
N CYS A 400 -45.56 64.73 -26.44
CA CYS A 400 -44.76 63.63 -25.90
C CYS A 400 -45.18 62.29 -26.51
N PHE A 401 -44.21 61.40 -26.68
CA PHE A 401 -44.40 60.06 -27.25
C PHE A 401 -43.72 59.03 -26.36
N ASN A 402 -44.23 57.80 -26.39
CA ASN A 402 -43.61 56.68 -25.69
C ASN A 402 -42.35 56.18 -26.41
N GLU A 403 -42.28 56.39 -27.71
CA GLU A 403 -41.13 56.16 -28.58
C GLU A 403 -40.34 57.45 -28.80
N LEU A 404 -39.05 57.34 -29.10
CA LEU A 404 -38.16 58.48 -29.25
C LEU A 404 -38.31 59.09 -30.66
N PRO A 405 -38.80 60.34 -30.83
CA PRO A 405 -38.89 60.96 -32.14
C PRO A 405 -37.49 61.29 -32.70
N VAL A 406 -37.26 60.90 -33.94
CA VAL A 406 -35.98 61.10 -34.65
C VAL A 406 -36.19 61.58 -36.08
N THR A 407 -35.13 62.10 -36.68
CA THR A 407 -35.05 62.46 -38.09
C THR A 407 -34.03 61.58 -38.80
N LEU A 408 -34.45 61.05 -39.95
CA LEU A 408 -33.63 60.27 -40.88
C LEU A 408 -33.95 60.77 -42.29
N ASN A 409 -32.94 61.25 -43.04
CA ASN A 409 -33.11 61.78 -44.40
C ASN A 409 -34.24 62.83 -44.50
N ASN A 410 -34.26 63.81 -43.59
CA ASN A 410 -35.29 64.87 -43.48
C ASN A 410 -36.74 64.39 -43.27
N LYS A 411 -36.95 63.11 -42.96
CA LYS A 411 -38.25 62.57 -42.55
C LYS A 411 -38.25 62.25 -41.06
N THR A 412 -39.36 62.52 -40.39
CA THR A 412 -39.53 62.15 -38.98
C THR A 412 -39.91 60.68 -38.87
N TYR A 413 -39.27 59.96 -37.96
CA TYR A 413 -39.56 58.60 -37.55
C TYR A 413 -39.59 58.52 -36.02
N PHE A 414 -39.94 57.35 -35.49
CA PHE A 414 -39.94 57.07 -34.06
C PHE A 414 -39.08 55.83 -33.79
N VAL A 415 -38.33 55.85 -32.69
CA VAL A 415 -37.46 54.75 -32.29
C VAL A 415 -38.08 54.04 -31.10
N ALA A 416 -38.38 52.75 -31.27
CA ALA A 416 -38.96 51.92 -30.23
C ALA A 416 -38.02 51.81 -29.02
N PRO A 417 -38.54 51.91 -27.78
CA PRO A 417 -37.75 51.74 -26.58
C PRO A 417 -37.14 50.34 -26.53
N LYS A 418 -35.92 50.23 -25.97
CA LYS A 418 -35.15 48.98 -25.78
C LYS A 418 -34.65 48.29 -27.06
N THR A 419 -35.49 48.10 -28.09
CA THR A 419 -35.09 47.44 -29.35
C THR A 419 -34.44 48.39 -30.35
N TYR A 420 -34.65 49.71 -30.22
CA TYR A 420 -34.13 50.76 -31.10
C TYR A 420 -34.57 50.62 -32.57
N ILE A 421 -35.70 49.96 -32.82
CA ILE A 421 -36.26 49.78 -34.16
C ILE A 421 -36.93 51.06 -34.63
N LEU A 422 -36.67 51.45 -35.88
CA LEU A 422 -37.32 52.57 -36.54
C LEU A 422 -38.74 52.22 -36.96
N GLN A 423 -39.68 53.09 -36.60
CA GLN A 423 -41.10 53.00 -36.87
C GLN A 423 -41.60 54.31 -37.50
N ASN A 424 -42.66 54.23 -38.29
CA ASN A 424 -43.25 55.39 -38.96
C ASN A 424 -44.14 56.22 -38.03
N TYR A 425 -44.64 55.61 -36.96
CA TYR A 425 -45.62 56.19 -36.05
C TYR A 425 -45.14 56.00 -34.61
N GLY A 426 -45.53 56.92 -33.75
CA GLY A 426 -45.31 56.86 -32.30
C GLY A 426 -46.62 56.99 -31.56
N THR A 427 -46.67 56.40 -30.37
CA THR A 427 -47.76 56.45 -29.42
C THR A 427 -47.70 57.76 -28.64
N GLN A 428 -48.61 58.68 -28.94
CA GLN A 428 -48.70 59.95 -28.22
C GLN A 428 -49.18 59.71 -26.78
N ILE A 429 -48.56 60.39 -25.82
CA ILE A 429 -48.88 60.33 -24.40
C ILE A 429 -48.96 61.73 -23.79
N ASP A 430 -49.54 61.81 -22.59
CA ASP A 430 -49.52 63.03 -21.81
C ASP A 430 -48.12 63.32 -21.25
N CYS A 431 -47.66 64.56 -21.42
CA CYS A 431 -46.36 64.98 -20.94
C CYS A 431 -46.31 65.08 -19.41
N ASN A 432 -45.58 64.18 -18.73
CA ASN A 432 -45.41 64.18 -17.28
C ASN A 432 -43.98 64.54 -16.87
N LYS A 433 -43.82 65.66 -16.14
CA LYS A 433 -42.50 66.14 -15.65
C LYS A 433 -41.90 65.30 -14.53
N TYR A 434 -42.71 64.61 -13.74
CA TYR A 434 -42.24 63.81 -12.60
C TYR A 434 -41.92 62.36 -13.02
N LEU A 435 -42.63 61.85 -14.02
CA LEU A 435 -42.43 60.52 -14.60
C LEU A 435 -42.24 60.65 -16.12
N PRO A 436 -41.14 61.27 -16.58
CA PRO A 436 -40.89 61.41 -18.00
C PRO A 436 -40.60 60.04 -18.63
N VAL A 437 -40.97 59.86 -19.90
CA VAL A 437 -40.44 58.75 -20.69
C VAL A 437 -38.95 58.97 -20.85
N ALA A 438 -38.18 57.94 -20.47
CA ALA A 438 -36.74 58.04 -20.37
C ALA A 438 -36.04 57.07 -21.30
N PHE A 439 -34.96 57.54 -21.92
CA PHE A 439 -34.12 56.76 -22.82
C PHE A 439 -32.67 56.84 -22.37
N ARG A 440 -31.93 55.77 -22.61
CA ARG A 440 -30.49 55.72 -22.35
C ARG A 440 -29.73 56.11 -23.62
N LEU A 441 -29.21 57.34 -23.67
CA LEU A 441 -28.44 57.86 -24.81
C LEU A 441 -27.00 58.08 -24.37
N ALA A 442 -26.02 57.62 -25.15
CA ALA A 442 -24.59 57.77 -24.83
C ALA A 442 -24.20 57.39 -23.38
N SER A 443 -24.82 56.31 -22.85
CA SER A 443 -24.66 55.82 -21.47
C SER A 443 -25.27 56.68 -20.36
N GLU A 444 -25.94 57.78 -20.66
CA GLU A 444 -26.68 58.60 -19.69
C GLU A 444 -28.20 58.47 -19.90
N TRP A 445 -28.96 58.74 -18.84
CA TRP A 445 -30.42 58.71 -18.89
C TRP A 445 -31.00 60.10 -19.15
N TYR A 446 -31.84 60.20 -20.17
CA TYR A 446 -32.54 61.43 -20.52
C TYR A 446 -34.05 61.20 -20.48
N GLY A 447 -34.76 62.06 -19.77
CA GLY A 447 -36.21 62.16 -19.78
C GLY A 447 -36.67 63.16 -20.83
N ILE A 448 -37.79 62.87 -21.50
CA ILE A 448 -38.35 63.71 -22.56
C ILE A 448 -39.67 64.30 -22.11
N THR A 449 -39.68 65.62 -21.92
CA THR A 449 -40.86 66.41 -21.54
C THR A 449 -40.85 67.75 -22.25
N PRO A 450 -41.60 67.86 -23.36
CA PRO A 450 -41.20 68.30 -24.72
C PRO A 450 -39.73 68.71 -25.00
N THR A 451 -39.00 69.16 -24.00
CA THR A 451 -37.54 69.31 -23.96
C THR A 451 -36.87 68.06 -23.42
N ILE A 452 -35.67 67.76 -23.92
CA ILE A 452 -34.81 66.69 -23.40
C ILE A 452 -34.08 67.19 -22.15
N GLY A 453 -34.05 66.37 -21.09
CA GLY A 453 -33.35 66.70 -19.85
C GLY A 453 -32.74 65.45 -19.21
N LYS A 454 -31.57 65.60 -18.58
CA LYS A 454 -30.91 64.47 -17.88
C LYS A 454 -31.69 64.10 -16.62
N ILE A 455 -31.84 62.81 -16.36
CA ILE A 455 -32.50 62.28 -15.16
C ILE A 455 -31.53 61.45 -14.31
N LYS A 456 -31.94 61.13 -13.08
CA LYS A 456 -31.19 60.23 -12.20
C LYS A 456 -31.21 58.80 -12.77
N GLU A 457 -30.07 58.13 -12.70
CA GLU A 457 -29.93 56.73 -13.13
C GLU A 457 -30.84 55.79 -12.32
N PRO A 458 -31.64 54.92 -12.97
CA PRO A 458 -32.45 53.91 -12.30
C PRO A 458 -31.63 52.81 -11.60
N GLN A 459 -32.16 52.23 -10.52
CA GLN A 459 -31.52 51.13 -9.80
C GLN A 459 -31.54 49.82 -10.62
N THR A 460 -30.42 49.11 -10.65
CA THR A 460 -30.31 47.75 -11.25
C THR A 460 -30.59 46.65 -10.23
N LEU A 461 -31.32 45.61 -10.63
CA LEU A 461 -31.53 44.40 -9.82
C LEU A 461 -30.23 43.58 -9.72
N LYS A 462 -29.96 42.97 -8.55
CA LYS A 462 -28.77 42.12 -8.32
C LYS A 462 -29.20 40.69 -7.99
N PRO A 463 -28.64 39.65 -8.64
CA PRO A 463 -28.88 38.26 -8.25
C PRO A 463 -28.18 37.93 -6.93
N PHE A 464 -28.76 37.04 -6.12
CA PHE A 464 -28.18 36.53 -4.88
C PHE A 464 -27.74 35.08 -5.08
N THR A 465 -26.45 34.78 -4.90
CA THR A 465 -25.91 33.40 -4.97
C THR A 465 -24.80 33.19 -3.94
N PRO A 466 -25.09 32.60 -2.77
CA PRO A 466 -24.06 32.03 -1.90
C PRO A 466 -23.66 30.64 -2.43
N TRP A 467 -22.41 30.47 -2.82
CA TRP A 467 -21.87 29.17 -3.21
C TRP A 467 -21.39 28.40 -1.96
N THR A 468 -21.83 27.15 -1.79
CA THR A 468 -21.29 26.23 -0.79
C THR A 468 -20.72 24.99 -1.48
N TRP A 469 -19.46 24.67 -1.22
CA TRP A 469 -18.80 23.46 -1.73
C TRP A 469 -18.19 22.68 -0.56
N ASN A 470 -18.42 21.37 -0.53
CA ASN A 470 -17.86 20.46 0.47
C ASN A 470 -17.01 19.40 -0.22
N TYR A 471 -15.74 19.29 0.18
CA TYR A 471 -14.82 18.24 -0.26
C TYR A 471 -15.25 16.87 0.29
N LYS A 472 -15.16 15.82 -0.54
CA LYS A 472 -15.30 14.42 -0.11
C LYS A 472 -13.94 13.74 -0.19
N SER A 473 -13.38 13.33 0.95
CA SER A 473 -12.16 12.54 1.01
C SER A 473 -12.46 11.04 0.80
N PRO A 474 -11.50 10.24 0.29
CA PRO A 474 -11.61 8.78 0.30
C PRO A 474 -11.60 8.26 1.75
N GLU A 475 -12.60 7.47 2.13
CA GLU A 475 -12.88 7.08 3.52
C GLU A 475 -11.82 6.13 4.12
N TYR A 476 -11.27 5.22 3.31
CA TYR A 476 -10.44 4.11 3.79
C TYR A 476 -8.95 4.19 3.38
N LEU A 477 -8.50 5.30 2.77
CA LEU A 477 -7.14 5.39 2.21
C LEU A 477 -6.03 5.27 3.26
N ILE A 478 -6.27 5.82 4.45
CA ILE A 478 -5.31 5.87 5.55
C ILE A 478 -5.18 4.48 6.21
N GLU A 479 -6.30 3.79 6.39
CA GLU A 479 -6.40 2.61 7.26
C GLU A 479 -6.29 1.28 6.50
N ALA A 480 -6.62 1.25 5.21
CA ALA A 480 -6.71 0.02 4.43
C ALA A 480 -5.81 0.00 3.18
N GLY A 481 -5.46 -1.20 2.72
CA GLY A 481 -4.72 -1.46 1.48
C GLY A 481 -4.84 -2.92 1.05
N ILE A 482 -3.95 -3.43 0.19
CA ILE A 482 -3.99 -4.85 -0.21
C ILE A 482 -3.58 -5.84 0.89
N TYR A 483 -2.86 -5.36 1.91
CA TYR A 483 -2.48 -6.15 3.08
C TYR A 483 -3.24 -5.63 4.29
N SER A 484 -3.65 -6.55 5.17
CA SER A 484 -4.28 -6.20 6.44
C SER A 484 -3.31 -5.50 7.38
N GLN A 485 -3.85 -4.75 8.34
CA GLN A 485 -3.05 -4.06 9.36
C GLN A 485 -2.20 -5.03 10.19
N ASP A 486 -2.71 -6.23 10.48
CA ASP A 486 -1.97 -7.28 11.19
C ASP A 486 -0.78 -7.78 10.39
N THR A 487 -0.93 -7.94 9.07
CA THR A 487 0.14 -8.36 8.16
C THR A 487 1.23 -7.28 8.10
N MET A 488 0.84 -6.01 8.02
CA MET A 488 1.78 -4.89 8.04
C MET A 488 2.51 -4.75 9.37
N ALA A 489 1.82 -4.97 10.50
CA ALA A 489 2.44 -4.99 11.82
C ALA A 489 3.44 -6.15 11.96
N ALA A 490 3.12 -7.32 11.42
CA ALA A 490 4.02 -8.46 11.40
C ALA A 490 5.28 -8.20 10.53
N LEU A 491 5.12 -7.54 9.37
CA LEU A 491 6.24 -7.08 8.55
C LEU A 491 7.11 -6.07 9.30
N GLN A 492 6.51 -5.04 9.91
CA GLN A 492 7.26 -4.04 10.68
C GLN A 492 8.06 -4.69 11.79
N LYS A 493 7.46 -5.60 12.55
CA LYS A 493 8.15 -6.36 13.60
C LYS A 493 9.31 -7.19 13.03
N HIS A 494 9.10 -7.85 11.89
CA HIS A 494 10.14 -8.64 11.23
C HIS A 494 11.34 -7.78 10.78
N LEU A 495 11.09 -6.58 10.25
CA LEU A 495 12.13 -5.64 9.82
C LEU A 495 12.93 -5.05 10.99
N LEU A 496 12.29 -4.84 12.15
CA LEU A 496 12.93 -4.27 13.34
C LEU A 496 13.69 -5.31 14.18
N LEU A 497 13.30 -6.59 14.09
CA LEU A 497 13.83 -7.68 14.92
C LEU A 497 15.37 -7.77 14.92
N PRO A 498 16.11 -7.65 13.79
CA PRO A 498 17.58 -7.72 13.82
C PRO A 498 18.21 -6.61 14.67
N GLN A 499 17.66 -5.40 14.64
CA GLN A 499 18.13 -4.27 15.43
C GLN A 499 17.81 -4.45 16.92
N GLU A 500 16.62 -4.98 17.23
CA GLU A 500 16.22 -5.33 18.60
C GLU A 500 17.11 -6.42 19.20
N ILE A 501 17.45 -7.47 18.43
CA ILE A 501 18.36 -8.54 18.84
C ILE A 501 19.74 -7.98 19.16
N GLN A 502 20.31 -7.11 18.32
CA GLN A 502 21.62 -6.51 18.59
C GLN A 502 21.61 -5.69 19.89
N THR A 503 20.53 -4.95 20.13
CA THR A 503 20.35 -4.16 21.36
C THR A 503 20.20 -5.07 22.59
N ALA A 504 19.43 -6.16 22.45
CA ALA A 504 19.28 -7.16 23.51
C ALA A 504 20.62 -7.83 23.84
N LEU A 505 21.41 -8.23 22.84
CA LEU A 505 22.75 -8.78 23.03
C LEU A 505 23.69 -7.81 23.74
N ASN A 506 23.70 -6.54 23.34
CA ASN A 506 24.51 -5.50 24.00
C ASN A 506 24.08 -5.31 25.47
N ASN A 507 22.77 -5.33 25.76
CA ASN A 507 22.25 -5.24 27.12
C ASN A 507 22.61 -6.48 27.97
N ILE A 508 22.56 -7.67 27.38
CA ILE A 508 23.01 -8.92 28.02
C ILE A 508 24.51 -8.85 28.32
N ALA A 509 25.33 -8.46 27.36
CA ALA A 509 26.79 -8.30 27.53
C ALA A 509 27.11 -7.28 28.63
N ARG A 510 26.40 -6.14 28.64
CA ARG A 510 26.53 -5.11 29.68
C ARG A 510 26.21 -5.67 31.07
N LYS A 511 25.13 -6.45 31.20
CA LYS A 511 24.75 -7.13 32.45
C LYS A 511 25.79 -8.17 32.87
N SER A 512 26.31 -8.98 31.95
CA SER A 512 27.33 -10.00 32.26
C SER A 512 28.65 -9.38 32.70
N MET A 513 28.97 -8.18 32.24
CA MET A 513 30.12 -7.40 32.68
C MET A 513 29.89 -6.67 34.03
N GLY A 514 28.74 -6.85 34.68
CA GLY A 514 28.43 -6.29 35.99
C GLY A 514 27.91 -4.84 35.98
N TYR A 515 27.63 -4.27 34.81
CA TYR A 515 27.03 -2.94 34.71
C TYR A 515 25.50 -3.00 34.91
N SER A 516 24.93 -1.96 35.51
CA SER A 516 23.48 -1.81 35.60
C SER A 516 22.85 -1.52 34.23
N TYR A 517 21.65 -2.04 34.01
CA TYR A 517 20.79 -1.76 32.86
C TYR A 517 19.34 -1.64 33.34
N VAL A 518 18.53 -0.86 32.62
CA VAL A 518 17.09 -0.76 32.89
C VAL A 518 16.42 -1.99 32.27
N ASP A 519 15.65 -2.73 33.06
CA ASP A 519 14.92 -3.89 32.55
C ASP A 519 13.83 -3.44 31.56
N GLN A 520 14.03 -3.76 30.30
CA GLN A 520 13.09 -3.49 29.20
C GLN A 520 12.15 -4.68 28.94
N GLY A 521 12.00 -5.60 29.90
CA GLY A 521 11.16 -6.79 29.78
C GLY A 521 11.87 -8.01 29.17
N LEU A 522 13.21 -8.00 29.14
CA LEU A 522 14.02 -9.13 28.68
C LEU A 522 14.00 -10.23 29.75
N ARG A 523 13.18 -11.27 29.55
CA ARG A 523 13.07 -12.41 30.47
C ARG A 523 14.28 -13.36 30.37
N LEU A 524 15.42 -12.94 30.93
CA LEU A 524 16.61 -13.80 31.07
C LEU A 524 16.41 -14.99 32.03
N LYS A 525 15.34 -14.97 32.85
CA LYS A 525 15.06 -16.01 33.85
C LYS A 525 14.79 -17.39 33.23
N SER A 526 14.41 -17.49 31.94
CA SER A 526 14.23 -18.78 31.25
C SER A 526 15.51 -19.39 30.70
N LEU A 527 16.60 -18.62 30.59
CA LEU A 527 17.89 -19.09 30.07
C LEU A 527 18.79 -19.65 31.19
N ILE A 528 18.50 -19.31 32.44
CA ILE A 528 19.22 -19.77 33.62
C ILE A 528 18.18 -20.38 34.55
N ASP A 529 17.99 -21.70 34.43
CA ASP A 529 17.02 -22.41 35.25
C ASP A 529 17.50 -22.45 36.70
N GLU A 530 16.66 -21.95 37.60
CA GLU A 530 16.88 -21.87 39.05
C GLU A 530 17.15 -23.28 39.62
N THR A 531 16.59 -24.31 38.97
CA THR A 531 16.83 -25.73 39.34
C THR A 531 18.21 -26.25 38.93
N THR A 532 18.82 -25.68 37.89
CA THR A 532 20.17 -26.07 37.45
C THR A 532 21.22 -25.45 38.36
N ILE A 533 21.02 -24.20 38.77
CA ILE A 533 21.88 -23.56 39.77
C ILE A 533 21.75 -24.24 41.13
N SER A 534 20.52 -24.55 41.59
CA SER A 534 20.35 -25.24 42.87
C SER A 534 20.98 -26.63 42.87
N LYS A 535 20.86 -27.41 41.78
CA LYS A 535 21.55 -28.71 41.63
C LYS A 535 23.07 -28.60 41.62
N ILE A 536 23.64 -27.60 40.94
CA ILE A 536 25.10 -27.39 40.93
C ILE A 536 25.60 -26.97 42.32
N ILE A 537 24.83 -26.14 43.03
CA ILE A 537 25.17 -25.70 44.39
C ILE A 537 25.01 -26.85 45.39
N GLU A 538 23.95 -27.65 45.31
CA GLU A 538 23.75 -28.82 46.18
C GLU A 538 24.82 -29.89 45.93
N ASP A 539 25.13 -30.23 44.68
CA ASP A 539 26.12 -31.27 44.36
C ASP A 539 27.56 -30.86 44.75
N ARG A 540 27.93 -29.59 44.55
CA ARG A 540 29.24 -29.09 45.03
C ARG A 540 29.29 -28.89 46.54
N SER A 541 28.22 -28.40 47.17
CA SER A 541 28.20 -28.17 48.62
C SER A 541 28.23 -29.48 49.39
N TYR A 542 27.56 -30.54 48.92
CA TYR A 542 27.63 -31.85 49.56
C TYR A 542 29.04 -32.45 49.51
N LYS A 543 29.76 -32.32 48.39
CA LYS A 543 31.17 -32.77 48.26
C LYS A 543 32.12 -31.98 49.18
N ILE A 544 31.96 -30.66 49.24
CA ILE A 544 32.83 -29.80 50.07
C ILE A 544 32.55 -30.04 51.56
N TRP A 545 31.28 -30.18 51.96
CA TRP A 545 30.89 -30.42 53.35
C TRP A 545 31.21 -31.85 53.82
N GLY A 546 31.09 -32.84 52.93
CA GLY A 546 31.51 -34.21 53.20
C GLY A 546 33.01 -34.32 53.50
N TRP A 547 33.84 -33.57 52.77
CA TRP A 547 35.29 -33.49 53.03
C TRP A 547 35.61 -32.77 54.35
N PHE A 548 34.91 -31.67 54.66
CA PHE A 548 35.11 -30.93 55.91
C PHE A 548 34.73 -31.75 57.16
N THR A 549 33.66 -32.54 57.08
CA THR A 549 33.19 -33.38 58.19
C THR A 549 34.09 -34.59 58.42
N THR A 550 34.62 -35.23 57.37
CA THR A 550 35.62 -36.30 57.50
C THR A 550 36.93 -35.79 58.08
N PHE A 551 37.41 -34.62 57.64
CA PHE A 551 38.60 -33.98 58.21
C PHE A 551 38.39 -33.63 59.70
N GLY A 552 37.21 -33.10 60.06
CA GLY A 552 36.85 -32.79 61.44
C GLY A 552 36.76 -34.03 62.36
N SER A 553 36.25 -35.16 61.86
CA SER A 553 36.16 -36.41 62.62
C SER A 553 37.54 -37.05 62.86
N CYS A 554 38.45 -36.98 61.88
CA CYS A 554 39.83 -37.43 62.06
C CYS A 554 40.55 -36.59 63.14
N ILE A 555 40.43 -35.26 63.09
CA ILE A 555 41.07 -34.38 64.08
C ILE A 555 40.51 -34.60 65.48
N SER A 556 39.18 -34.80 65.63
CA SER A 556 38.59 -35.06 66.94
C SER A 556 39.02 -36.41 67.52
N GLY A 557 39.21 -37.43 66.68
CA GLY A 557 39.80 -38.72 67.07
C GLY A 557 41.24 -38.58 67.58
N PHE A 558 42.09 -37.84 66.86
CA PHE A 558 43.47 -37.58 67.29
C PHE A 558 43.54 -36.77 68.60
N LEU A 559 42.67 -35.77 68.77
CA LEU A 559 42.57 -35.03 70.03
C LEU A 559 42.09 -35.92 71.18
N GLY A 560 41.13 -36.82 70.95
CA GLY A 560 40.68 -37.79 71.94
C GLY A 560 41.81 -38.72 72.41
N ILE A 561 42.59 -39.26 71.47
CA ILE A 561 43.77 -40.08 71.78
C ILE A 561 44.82 -39.27 72.55
N PHE A 562 45.07 -38.02 72.15
CA PHE A 562 45.99 -37.12 72.84
C PHE A 562 45.56 -36.84 74.29
N PHE A 563 44.27 -36.62 74.55
CA PHE A 563 43.75 -36.42 75.90
C PHE A 563 43.82 -37.69 76.75
N ILE A 564 43.52 -38.86 76.18
CA ILE A 564 43.68 -40.15 76.86
C ILE A 564 45.14 -40.42 77.20
N TRP A 565 46.06 -40.17 76.25
CA TRP A 565 47.50 -40.26 76.46
C TRP A 565 47.96 -39.32 77.59
N ARG A 566 47.50 -38.06 77.59
CA ARG A 566 47.78 -37.09 78.67
C ARG A 566 47.21 -37.53 80.03
N ALA A 567 46.03 -38.12 80.05
CA ALA A 567 45.41 -38.64 81.26
C ALA A 567 46.19 -39.84 81.84
N ILE A 568 46.63 -40.76 80.98
CA ILE A 568 47.46 -41.90 81.37
C ILE A 568 48.81 -41.44 81.95
N ILE A 569 49.47 -40.46 81.32
CA ILE A 569 50.71 -39.87 81.84
C ILE A 569 50.47 -39.21 83.21
N SER A 570 49.39 -38.46 83.36
CA SER A 570 49.05 -37.78 84.63
C SER A 570 48.78 -38.77 85.78
N ILE A 571 48.17 -39.93 85.47
CA ILE A 571 47.92 -41.01 86.44
C ILE A 571 49.23 -41.73 86.80
N LEU A 572 50.13 -41.96 85.83
CA LEU A 572 51.44 -42.57 86.08
C LEU A 572 52.38 -41.67 86.91
N THR A 573 52.26 -40.34 86.78
CA THR A 573 53.05 -39.39 87.60
C THR A 573 52.52 -39.20 89.03
N LYS A 574 51.35 -39.74 89.38
CA LYS A 574 50.76 -39.60 90.73
C LYS A 574 51.11 -40.74 91.70
N ASN A 575 51.85 -41.76 91.24
CA ASN A 575 52.29 -42.91 92.05
C ASN A 575 53.76 -42.85 92.50
N HIS A 576 54.41 -41.69 92.39
CA HIS A 576 55.66 -41.40 93.11
C HIS A 576 55.53 -40.07 93.84
N HIS A 577 54.80 -40.09 94.96
CA HIS A 577 55.09 -39.28 96.14
C HIS A 577 54.57 -39.98 97.39
#